data_AF-A0A2D6F406-F1
#
_entry.id   AF-A0A2D6F406-F1
#
_cell.length_a   1.000
_cell.length_b   1.000
_cell.length_c   1.000
_cell.angle_alpha   90.00
_cell.angle_beta   90.00
_cell.angle_gamma   90.00
#
_symmetry.space_group_name_H-M   'P 1'
#
loop_
_entity.id
_entity.type
_entity.pdbx_description
1 polymer ?
#
loop_
_entity_poly.entity_id
_entity_poly.type
_entity_poly.pdbx_seq_one_letter_code
_entity_poly.pdbx_strand_id
1 'polypeptide(L)' 'MDSLKDTEYYPVFYTLLFTGMRRSEALQLRRQDIDLDFGRLSIERSLHHLNDRTLPLSATQD' A
#
# COMPACT_ATOMS: atom_id res chain seq x y z
N MET A 1 3.57 -18.14 -4.56
CA MET A 1 4.57 -17.16 -4.10
C MET A 1 5.91 -17.38 -4.79
N ASP A 2 6.40 -18.63 -4.94
CA ASP A 2 7.70 -18.88 -5.58
C ASP A 2 7.82 -18.35 -7.02
N SER A 3 6.74 -18.42 -7.82
CA SER A 3 6.69 -17.87 -9.17
C SER A 3 6.78 -16.34 -9.26
N LEU A 4 6.57 -15.63 -8.14
CA LEU A 4 6.62 -14.18 -8.09
C LEU A 4 8.00 -13.65 -7.72
N LYS A 5 8.90 -14.49 -7.19
CA LYS A 5 10.21 -14.08 -6.65
C LYS A 5 11.08 -13.32 -7.64
N ASP A 6 10.94 -13.62 -8.93
CA ASP A 6 11.69 -12.98 -10.01
C ASP A 6 10.97 -11.76 -10.61
N THR A 7 9.80 -11.40 -10.07
CA THR A 7 9.00 -10.27 -10.54
C THR A 7 9.14 -9.07 -9.60
N GLU A 8 9.01 -7.87 -10.17
CA GLU A 8 8.92 -6.61 -9.41
C GLU A 8 7.73 -6.56 -8.43
N TYR A 9 6.73 -7.44 -8.62
CA TYR A 9 5.54 -7.52 -7.78
C TYR A 9 5.75 -8.31 -6.48
N TYR A 10 6.86 -9.06 -6.37
CA TYR A 10 7.17 -9.82 -5.15
C TYR A 10 7.07 -8.99 -3.87
N PRO A 11 7.77 -7.83 -3.74
CA PRO A 11 7.69 -7.02 -2.53
C PRO A 11 6.27 -6.49 -2.26
N VAL A 12 5.47 -6.21 -3.30
CA VAL A 12 4.10 -5.70 -3.13
C VAL A 12 3.20 -6.77 -2.52
N PHE A 13 3.20 -7.98 -3.08
CA PHE A 13 2.38 -9.09 -2.57
C PHE A 13 2.86 -9.59 -1.22
N TYR A 14 4.18 -9.63 -0.99
CA TYR A 14 4.74 -9.96 0.32
C TYR A 14 4.27 -8.96 1.37
N THR A 15 4.37 -7.66 1.09
CA THR A 15 3.94 -6.61 2.02
C THR A 15 2.44 -6.69 2.31
N LEU A 16 1.59 -6.88 1.29
CA LEU A 16 0.15 -7.06 1.47
C LEU A 16 -0.18 -8.26 2.37
N LEU A 17 0.51 -9.38 2.19
CA LEU A 17 0.28 -10.61 2.95
C LEU A 17 0.62 -10.45 4.43
N PHE A 18 1.73 -9.78 4.74
CA PHE A 18 2.25 -9.70 6.11
C PHE A 18 1.74 -8.49 6.91
N THR A 19 1.27 -7.43 6.24
CA THR A 19 0.73 -6.23 6.92
C THR A 19 -0.80 -6.22 7.00
N GLY A 20 -1.49 -7.02 6.17
CA GLY A 20 -2.94 -6.99 6.06
C GLY A 20 -3.49 -5.72 5.38
N MET A 21 -2.61 -4.92 4.77
CA MET A 21 -2.96 -3.70 4.04
C MET A 21 -3.94 -4.01 2.90
N ARG A 22 -4.88 -3.10 2.66
CA ARG A 22 -5.85 -3.21 1.57
C ARG A 22 -5.18 -2.84 0.25
N ARG A 23 -5.65 -3.43 -0.85
CA ARG A 23 -5.15 -3.10 -2.21
C ARG A 23 -5.20 -1.59 -2.51
N SER A 24 -6.24 -0.90 -2.05
CA SER A 24 -6.42 0.55 -2.22
C SER A 24 -5.35 1.38 -1.50
N GLU A 25 -4.82 0.88 -0.38
CA GLU A 25 -3.77 1.53 0.41
C GLU A 25 -2.41 1.29 -0.23
N ALA A 26 -2.14 0.05 -0.66
CA ALA A 26 -0.90 -0.28 -1.37
C ALA A 26 -0.73 0.51 -2.68
N LEU A 27 -1.83 0.83 -3.38
CA LEU A 27 -1.80 1.65 -4.59
C LEU A 27 -1.47 3.14 -4.33
N GLN A 28 -1.65 3.63 -3.11
CA GLN A 28 -1.32 5.01 -2.72
C GLN A 28 -0.09 5.15 -1.85
N LEU A 29 0.54 4.02 -1.51
CA LEU A 29 1.75 3.97 -0.71
C LEU A 29 2.89 4.69 -1.45
N ARG A 30 3.48 5.69 -0.82
CA ARG A 30 4.69 6.34 -1.33
C ARG A 30 5.90 5.83 -0.58
N ARG A 31 7.07 6.00 -1.20
CA ARG A 31 8.35 5.72 -0.57
C ARG A 31 8.55 6.44 0.77
N GLN A 32 8.07 7.67 0.92
CA GLN A 32 8.16 8.44 2.18
C GLN A 32 7.30 7.89 3.32
N ASP A 33 6.32 7.04 3.01
CA ASP A 33 5.44 6.44 4.01
C ASP A 33 6.05 5.14 4.58
N ILE A 34 7.27 4.77 4.13
CA ILE A 34 8.03 3.57 4.50
C ILE A 34 9.32 3.98 5.22
N ASP A 35 9.47 3.49 6.44
CA ASP A 35 10.69 3.61 7.23
C ASP A 35 11.33 2.22 7.35
N LEU A 36 12.36 1.99 6.54
CA LEU A 36 13.06 0.72 6.50
C LEU A 36 14.04 0.53 7.67
N ASP A 37 14.47 1.62 8.31
CA ASP A 37 15.40 1.56 9.44
C ASP A 37 14.69 1.03 10.69
N PHE A 38 13.43 1.40 10.88
CA PHE A 38 12.59 0.94 11.99
C PHE A 38 11.57 -0.14 11.60
N GLY A 39 11.56 -0.58 10.34
CA GLY A 39 10.62 -1.60 9.84
C GLY A 39 9.16 -1.16 9.93
N ARG A 40 8.90 0.15 9.78
CA ARG A 40 7.58 0.75 9.94
C ARG A 40 7.00 1.16 8.59
N LEU A 41 5.71 0.94 8.44
CA LEU A 41 4.92 1.40 7.30
C LEU A 41 3.69 2.15 7.82
N SER A 42 3.48 3.36 7.32
CA SER A 42 2.32 4.18 7.68
C SER A 42 1.33 4.22 6.51
N ILE A 43 0.06 3.92 6.79
CA ILE A 43 -1.02 4.02 5.81
C ILE A 43 -1.65 5.41 5.95
N GLU A 44 -1.23 6.34 5.10
CA GLU A 44 -1.73 7.72 5.14
C GLU A 44 -2.98 7.93 4.28
N ARG A 45 -3.11 7.14 3.19
CA ARG A 45 -4.14 7.34 2.16
C ARG A 45 -4.57 6.02 1.54
N SER A 46 -5.79 6.00 1.01
CA SER A 46 -6.32 4.87 0.25
C SER A 46 -7.08 5.33 -0.99
N LEU A 47 -6.93 4.58 -2.09
CA LEU A 47 -7.62 4.84 -3.37
C LEU A 47 -9.02 4.22 -3.35
N HIS A 48 -10.06 5.05 -3.46
CA HIS A 48 -11.43 4.56 -3.52
C HIS A 48 -12.08 4.88 -4.87
N HIS A 49 -12.69 3.87 -5.48
CA HIS A 49 -13.34 3.99 -6.79
C HIS A 49 -14.86 3.94 -6.58
N LEU A 50 -15.53 5.10 -6.69
CA LEU A 50 -16.99 5.20 -6.67
C LEU A 50 -17.49 5.37 -8.11
N ASN A 51 -18.03 4.30 -8.68
CA ASN A 51 -18.79 4.15 -9.94
C ASN A 51 -18.27 4.85 -11.23
N ASP A 52 -17.74 6.07 -11.19
CA ASP A 52 -17.08 6.78 -12.30
C ASP A 52 -15.95 7.75 -11.83
N ARG A 53 -15.60 7.76 -10.54
CA ARG A 53 -14.58 8.66 -9.98
C ARG A 53 -13.64 7.95 -9.02
N THR A 54 -12.36 8.21 -9.24
CA THR A 54 -11.26 7.81 -8.36
C THR A 54 -10.98 8.96 -7.40
N LEU A 55 -11.23 8.76 -6.11
CA LEU A 55 -10.99 9.77 -5.08
C LEU A 55 -9.87 9.30 -4.13
N PRO A 56 -8.85 10.15 -3.86
CA PRO A 56 -7.92 9.89 -2.79
C PRO A 56 -8.62 10.12 -1.45
N LEU A 57 -8.75 9.08 -0.64
CA LEU A 57 -9.18 9.20 0.74
C LEU A 57 -7.92 9.37 1.61
N SER A 58 -7.76 10.55 2.19
CA SER A 58 -6.74 10.81 3.21
C SER A 58 -7.32 10.56 4.59
N ALA A 59 -6.55 9.96 5.49
CA ALA A 59 -6.86 10.07 6.91
C ALA A 59 -6.62 11.52 7.31
N THR A 60 -7.67 12.33 7.41
CA THR A 60 -7.58 13.65 8.03
C THR A 60 -7.21 13.43 9.49
N GLN A 61 -5.97 13.76 9.87
CA GLN A 61 -5.62 14.00 11.26
C GLN A 61 -6.19 15.38 11.62
N ASP A 62 -7.27 15.37 12.41
CA ASP A 62 -7.68 16.51 13.23
C ASP A 62 -6.68 16.71 14.38
#